data_AF-A0A250IHR6-F1
#
_entry.id   AF-A0A250IHR6-F1
#
_cell.length_a   1.000
_cell.length_b   1.000
_cell.length_c   1.000
_cell.angle_alpha   90.00
_cell.angle_beta   90.00
_cell.angle_gamma   90.00
#
_symmetry.space_group_name_H-M   'P 1'
#
loop_
_entity.id
_entity.type
_entity.pdbx_description
1 polymer ?
#
loop_
_entity_poly.entity_id
_entity_poly.type
_entity_poly.pdbx_seq_one_letter_code
_entity_poly.pdbx_strand_id
1 'polypeptide(L)'
;MRRSSKFLIPSLMGLLVACGEQELPASAHFQSTEQAAATAAGLTATFAQASSWSGGFSAVITIKNTTASAINDWSLNFKFNGTAAISGTPWGAAGSASKGADGSWTVLPNSWGGNVVPANGSVTVTFEGSGAFSGVGTCNINGYSCAGGPPPASDKIAPTVSLSASPTNLTSAGNVTLTAPASDNVGVTRVEFYKNGALLSTATASPFTASDAFYSNTQNGTYSYTAKAFDAAGNNATSSAASVTVKLTTSEPPPAGGRMYIGYASSWNTSINDLTTANIPSYYTHLNLSFVRPDMAYTRGSFEFDQAVAGFEFFEGATTNTGQKKFTAAQAQTLINNIKALRARGTQVWISVGGWSYSQGDQWARFNAGHVVDLAQDLGADGVDIDWESSGSSCNKLEAAQFSCSKDGEIANIITTLDSTIRARGLKLGISIAGWSTGAYYVKGTPFEEGKVQWGSPFGGTMYSVVKNHGNKLRHINLMSYDGGDYYDPREGYESYRAIYSGPIAMGLEIAPEGAGGATLRLNADPGTVYDAEMLTGQNNMATKYYNVETLATYMKNKGKATDGMMVWQVWKERVHAAPPAGAASVNSAGQKVCQILGITSNCNQSIPNLPKY
;
A
#
# COMPACT_ATOMS: atom_id res chain seq x y z
N MET A 1 41.64 53.06 3.08
CA MET A 1 41.03 53.56 1.81
C MET A 1 39.52 53.31 1.84
N ARG A 2 38.74 53.95 0.95
CA ARG A 2 37.26 53.89 0.79
C ARG A 2 36.73 52.46 0.53
N ARG A 3 35.44 52.08 0.68
CA ARG A 3 34.20 52.58 1.35
C ARG A 3 33.12 51.48 1.22
N SER A 4 32.12 51.46 2.12
CA SER A 4 30.64 51.37 1.87
C SER A 4 29.90 50.42 2.86
N SER A 5 29.20 50.92 3.90
CA SER A 5 27.75 51.32 4.01
C SER A 5 26.82 50.14 4.39
N LYS A 6 25.75 50.20 5.23
CA LYS A 6 24.86 51.27 5.82
C LYS A 6 24.41 50.84 7.26
N PHE A 7 24.35 51.71 8.28
CA PHE A 7 23.20 52.52 8.81
C PHE A 7 21.89 51.75 9.12
N LEU A 8 21.29 51.64 10.33
CA LEU A 8 20.98 52.48 11.55
C LEU A 8 19.65 53.30 11.54
N ILE A 9 18.58 52.82 12.21
CA ILE A 9 17.83 53.23 13.47
C ILE A 9 17.36 54.73 13.63
N PRO A 10 16.53 55.17 14.63
CA PRO A 10 15.09 55.51 14.47
C PRO A 10 14.65 56.95 14.90
N SER A 11 13.32 57.24 14.91
CA SER A 11 12.52 57.80 16.04
C SER A 11 11.51 58.96 15.75
N LEU A 12 10.47 59.05 16.60
CA LEU A 12 9.77 60.26 17.14
C LEU A 12 8.40 60.81 16.62
N MET A 13 7.62 61.35 17.60
CA MET A 13 6.30 62.07 17.70
C MET A 13 5.77 62.94 16.50
N GLY A 14 4.51 63.43 16.44
CA GLY A 14 3.29 63.35 17.31
C GLY A 14 2.29 64.55 17.14
N LEU A 15 1.09 64.51 17.76
CA LEU A 15 0.02 65.57 17.88
C LEU A 15 -0.69 66.00 16.55
N LEU A 16 -1.90 66.60 16.45
CA LEU A 16 -2.97 67.11 17.36
C LEU A 16 -4.32 67.08 16.55
N VAL A 17 -5.56 66.98 17.08
CA VAL A 17 -6.57 68.02 17.51
C VAL A 17 -7.93 67.26 17.73
N ALA A 18 -8.95 67.83 18.41
CA ALA A 18 -10.34 67.29 18.50
C ALA A 18 -11.43 68.40 18.41
N CYS A 19 -12.62 68.09 17.84
CA CYS A 19 -13.92 68.74 18.14
C CYS A 19 -15.13 68.09 17.41
N GLY A 20 -16.32 68.05 18.04
CA GLY A 20 -17.63 68.03 17.34
C GLY A 20 -18.45 66.72 17.35
N GLU A 21 -19.66 66.77 17.93
CA GLU A 21 -20.64 65.67 17.99
C GLU A 21 -21.67 65.71 16.85
N GLN A 22 -22.16 64.56 16.38
CA GLN A 22 -23.60 64.27 16.15
C GLN A 22 -23.84 62.80 15.73
N GLU A 23 -24.92 62.19 16.22
CA GLU A 23 -25.34 60.81 15.90
C GLU A 23 -26.15 60.68 14.60
N LEU A 24 -26.37 59.41 14.21
CA LEU A 24 -27.30 58.83 13.20
C LEU A 24 -26.66 58.38 11.86
N PRO A 25 -27.11 57.26 11.27
CA PRO A 25 -27.54 56.00 11.89
C PRO A 25 -26.82 54.76 11.30
N ALA A 26 -26.97 53.60 11.95
CA ALA A 26 -26.38 52.34 11.50
C ALA A 26 -26.89 51.91 10.11
N SER A 27 -25.98 51.43 9.25
CA SER A 27 -26.30 50.92 7.91
C SER A 27 -25.78 49.49 7.68
N ALA A 28 -26.72 48.60 7.38
CA ALA A 28 -26.56 47.32 6.69
C ALA A 28 -25.52 46.31 7.25
N HIS A 29 -25.95 45.53 8.26
CA HIS A 29 -25.54 44.13 8.30
C HIS A 29 -26.10 43.40 7.06
N PHE A 30 -25.23 42.78 6.25
CA PHE A 30 -25.64 41.71 5.35
C PHE A 30 -25.95 40.45 6.17
N GLN A 31 -27.15 40.41 6.74
CA GLN A 31 -27.76 39.13 7.10
C GLN A 31 -28.21 38.45 5.80
N SER A 32 -27.60 37.32 5.47
CA SER A 32 -28.17 36.38 4.52
C SER A 32 -29.45 35.83 5.14
N THR A 33 -30.59 36.45 4.82
CA THR A 33 -31.90 35.86 5.10
C THR A 33 -32.06 34.65 4.20
N GLU A 34 -31.64 33.50 4.70
CA GLU A 34 -31.99 32.19 4.19
C GLU A 34 -33.52 32.10 4.23
N GLN A 35 -34.15 32.33 3.08
CA GLN A 35 -35.60 32.33 2.97
C GLN A 35 -36.07 30.88 3.07
N ALA A 36 -36.36 30.46 4.31
CA ALA A 36 -36.86 29.14 4.61
C ALA A 36 -38.08 28.84 3.71
N ALA A 37 -37.93 27.85 2.82
CA ALA A 37 -39.00 27.36 1.98
C ALA A 37 -40.05 26.68 2.87
N ALA A 38 -41.05 27.45 3.29
CA ALA A 38 -42.06 27.01 4.25
C ALA A 38 -43.06 26.01 3.64
N THR A 39 -42.63 24.74 3.63
CA THR A 39 -43.46 23.53 3.81
C THR A 39 -44.65 23.33 2.86
N ALA A 40 -44.53 22.35 1.96
CA ALA A 40 -45.62 21.81 1.14
C ALA A 40 -46.68 20.98 1.92
N ALA A 41 -46.85 21.26 3.22
CA ALA A 41 -47.88 20.64 4.07
C ALA A 41 -49.21 21.37 3.85
N GLY A 42 -50.00 20.89 2.87
CA GLY A 42 -51.23 21.58 2.48
C GLY A 42 -52.03 21.02 1.32
N LEU A 43 -51.52 20.00 0.61
CA LEU A 43 -52.24 19.37 -0.49
C LEU A 43 -52.86 18.02 -0.07
N THR A 44 -54.07 17.76 -0.53
CA THR A 44 -54.70 16.43 -0.53
C THR A 44 -55.03 16.01 -1.96
N ALA A 45 -55.13 14.71 -2.23
CA ALA A 45 -55.50 14.20 -3.54
C ALA A 45 -56.51 13.04 -3.42
N THR A 46 -57.66 13.18 -4.08
CA THR A 46 -58.73 12.17 -4.09
C THR A 46 -58.99 11.67 -5.51
N PHE A 47 -59.11 10.34 -5.66
CA PHE A 47 -59.32 9.67 -6.96
C PHE A 47 -60.78 9.24 -7.09
N ALA A 48 -61.40 9.59 -8.22
CA ALA A 48 -62.74 9.13 -8.58
C ALA A 48 -62.72 8.55 -10.00
N GLN A 49 -63.27 7.36 -10.17
CA GLN A 49 -63.53 6.80 -11.50
C GLN A 49 -64.74 7.54 -12.10
N ALA A 50 -64.54 8.20 -13.24
CA ALA A 50 -65.58 8.93 -13.96
C ALA A 50 -66.39 8.01 -14.88
N SER A 51 -65.75 7.02 -15.50
CA SER A 51 -66.41 6.03 -16.36
C SER A 51 -65.55 4.76 -16.51
N SER A 52 -66.13 3.69 -17.06
CA SER A 52 -65.39 2.47 -17.44
C SER A 52 -66.03 1.76 -18.63
N TRP A 53 -65.21 1.06 -19.39
CA TRP A 53 -65.58 0.22 -20.52
C TRP A 53 -64.76 -1.08 -20.50
N SER A 54 -64.95 -1.95 -21.49
CA SER A 54 -64.17 -3.18 -21.60
C SER A 54 -62.68 -2.87 -21.82
N GLY A 55 -61.85 -3.15 -20.81
CA GLY A 55 -60.39 -3.00 -20.86
C GLY A 55 -59.83 -1.64 -20.39
N GLY A 56 -60.66 -0.67 -20.02
CA GLY A 56 -60.19 0.64 -19.58
C GLY A 56 -61.21 1.49 -18.81
N PHE A 57 -60.75 2.63 -18.31
CA PHE A 57 -61.52 3.54 -17.47
C PHE A 57 -61.07 4.99 -17.64
N SER A 58 -61.97 5.92 -17.30
CA SER A 58 -61.65 7.34 -17.13
C SER A 58 -61.66 7.68 -15.65
N ALA A 59 -60.69 8.47 -15.18
CA ALA A 59 -60.63 8.89 -13.79
C ALA A 59 -60.21 10.35 -13.63
N VAL A 60 -60.70 10.95 -12.55
CA VAL A 60 -60.40 12.31 -12.11
C VAL A 60 -59.69 12.25 -10.76
N ILE A 61 -58.58 12.97 -10.66
CA ILE A 61 -57.87 13.26 -9.42
C ILE A 61 -58.17 14.71 -9.07
N THR A 62 -58.74 14.96 -7.89
CA THR A 62 -58.91 16.31 -7.36
C THR A 62 -57.78 16.58 -6.38
N ILE A 63 -56.91 17.54 -6.72
CA ILE A 63 -55.85 18.04 -5.84
C ILE A 63 -56.39 19.29 -5.13
N LYS A 64 -56.53 19.24 -3.81
CA LYS A 64 -57.07 20.33 -3.00
C LYS A 64 -55.99 20.94 -2.11
N ASN A 65 -55.90 22.26 -2.12
CA ASN A 65 -55.11 23.04 -1.18
C ASN A 65 -55.97 23.40 0.04
N THR A 66 -55.49 23.06 1.24
CA THR A 66 -56.15 23.30 2.53
C THR A 66 -55.57 24.50 3.28
N THR A 67 -54.64 25.23 2.66
CA THR A 67 -53.95 26.39 3.26
C THR A 67 -54.54 27.72 2.77
N ALA A 68 -54.28 28.78 3.53
CA ALA A 68 -54.69 30.15 3.20
C ALA A 68 -53.83 30.84 2.12
N SER A 69 -52.85 30.15 1.52
CA SER A 69 -51.96 30.67 0.48
C SER A 69 -51.98 29.76 -0.75
N ALA A 70 -51.73 30.31 -1.94
CA ALA A 70 -51.60 29.48 -3.15
C ALA A 70 -50.31 28.64 -3.08
N ILE A 71 -50.40 27.38 -3.50
CA ILE A 71 -49.25 26.47 -3.64
C ILE A 71 -48.92 26.44 -5.14
N ASN A 72 -47.68 26.75 -5.51
CA ASN A 72 -47.30 27.02 -6.90
C ASN A 72 -46.60 25.84 -7.60
N ASP A 73 -46.47 24.71 -6.91
CA ASP A 73 -45.85 23.49 -7.39
C ASP A 73 -46.49 22.25 -6.77
N TRP A 74 -46.63 21.19 -7.57
CA TRP A 74 -46.99 19.88 -7.04
C TRP A 74 -46.39 18.74 -7.86
N SER A 75 -46.17 17.60 -7.20
CA SER A 75 -45.78 16.33 -7.78
C SER A 75 -46.55 15.24 -7.07
N LEU A 76 -47.33 14.47 -7.83
CA LEU A 76 -48.19 13.41 -7.30
C LEU A 76 -47.59 12.06 -7.68
N ASN A 77 -47.11 11.30 -6.70
CA ASN A 77 -46.68 9.91 -6.88
C ASN A 77 -47.71 8.94 -6.29
N PHE A 78 -48.16 7.95 -7.04
CA PHE A 78 -49.11 6.97 -6.54
C PHE A 78 -49.02 5.61 -7.25
N LYS A 79 -49.54 4.55 -6.63
CA LYS A 79 -49.57 3.20 -7.21
C LYS A 79 -50.98 2.63 -7.18
N PHE A 80 -51.50 2.21 -8.33
CA PHE A 80 -52.82 1.57 -8.41
C PHE A 80 -52.86 0.26 -7.62
N ASN A 81 -54.06 -0.09 -7.15
CA ASN A 81 -54.37 -1.45 -6.74
C ASN A 81 -54.54 -2.33 -7.99
N GLY A 82 -53.99 -3.55 -7.93
CA GLY A 82 -54.09 -4.52 -9.02
C GLY A 82 -53.29 -4.12 -10.28
N THR A 83 -53.90 -4.26 -11.46
CA THR A 83 -53.23 -4.16 -12.76
C THR A 83 -53.49 -2.85 -13.51
N ALA A 84 -54.19 -1.89 -12.90
CA ALA A 84 -54.51 -0.62 -13.56
C ALA A 84 -53.27 0.23 -13.86
N ALA A 85 -53.34 1.00 -14.95
CA ALA A 85 -52.27 1.86 -15.43
C ALA A 85 -52.83 3.11 -16.11
N ILE A 86 -52.10 4.23 -16.08
CA ILE A 86 -52.42 5.40 -16.91
C ILE A 86 -52.13 5.05 -18.37
N SER A 87 -53.04 5.42 -19.29
CA SER A 87 -52.87 5.28 -20.73
C SER A 87 -52.89 6.66 -21.40
N GLY A 88 -51.74 7.07 -21.95
CA GLY A 88 -51.57 8.39 -22.56
C GLY A 88 -51.20 9.48 -21.55
N THR A 89 -51.29 10.73 -22.00
CA THR A 89 -50.95 11.91 -21.19
C THR A 89 -52.18 12.39 -20.42
N PRO A 90 -52.11 12.61 -19.10
CA PRO A 90 -53.20 13.22 -18.34
C PRO A 90 -53.41 14.68 -18.74
N TRP A 91 -54.62 15.21 -18.57
CA TRP A 91 -54.99 16.59 -18.88
C TRP A 91 -55.69 17.27 -17.69
N GLY A 92 -56.17 18.50 -17.90
CA GLY A 92 -56.53 19.40 -16.82
C GLY A 92 -55.26 20.06 -16.27
N ALA A 93 -55.03 19.98 -14.97
CA ALA A 93 -53.85 20.57 -14.33
C ALA A 93 -52.53 19.83 -14.61
N ALA A 94 -52.58 18.55 -15.00
CA ALA A 94 -51.38 17.77 -15.33
C ALA A 94 -50.90 18.02 -16.77
N GLY A 95 -49.59 17.83 -16.98
CA GLY A 95 -48.95 17.87 -18.30
C GLY A 95 -48.11 16.64 -18.62
N SER A 96 -47.80 15.78 -17.64
CA SER A 96 -47.12 14.50 -17.89
C SER A 96 -47.44 13.45 -16.82
N ALA A 97 -47.27 12.19 -17.20
CA ALA A 97 -47.27 11.03 -16.30
C ALA A 97 -46.13 10.08 -16.71
N SER A 98 -45.38 9.56 -15.75
CA SER A 98 -44.32 8.57 -15.96
C SER A 98 -44.43 7.41 -14.97
N LYS A 99 -44.04 6.21 -15.38
CA LYS A 99 -44.10 4.99 -14.56
C LYS A 99 -42.71 4.60 -14.07
N GLY A 100 -42.55 4.45 -12.76
CA GLY A 100 -41.32 3.96 -12.12
C GLY A 100 -41.12 2.45 -12.28
N ALA A 101 -39.88 1.98 -12.08
CA ALA A 101 -39.54 0.56 -12.11
C ALA A 101 -40.24 -0.27 -11.02
N ASP A 102 -40.62 0.39 -9.91
CA ASP A 102 -41.42 -0.16 -8.82
C ASP A 102 -42.93 -0.26 -9.16
N GLY A 103 -43.35 0.28 -10.31
CA GLY A 103 -44.73 0.35 -10.76
C GLY A 103 -45.53 1.54 -10.24
N SER A 104 -44.91 2.48 -9.51
CA SER A 104 -45.54 3.77 -9.18
C SER A 104 -45.69 4.66 -10.41
N TRP A 105 -46.62 5.61 -10.35
CA TRP A 105 -46.86 6.65 -11.34
C TRP A 105 -46.55 8.02 -10.73
N THR A 106 -45.70 8.80 -11.39
CA THR A 106 -45.46 10.20 -11.06
C THR A 106 -46.16 11.08 -12.07
N VAL A 107 -47.05 11.95 -11.60
CA VAL A 107 -47.81 12.93 -12.39
C VAL A 107 -47.34 14.33 -12.02
N LEU A 108 -47.04 15.13 -13.04
CA LEU A 108 -46.54 16.50 -12.89
C LEU A 108 -47.48 17.51 -13.59
N PRO A 109 -47.54 18.77 -13.10
CA PRO A 109 -48.37 19.81 -13.67
C PRO A 109 -48.00 20.18 -15.11
N ASN A 110 -48.94 20.83 -15.79
CA ASN A 110 -48.69 21.45 -17.07
C ASN A 110 -47.96 22.81 -16.92
N SER A 111 -47.38 23.28 -18.03
CA SER A 111 -46.62 24.55 -18.10
C SER A 111 -47.48 25.81 -18.27
N TRP A 112 -48.81 25.68 -18.34
CA TRP A 112 -49.76 26.76 -18.65
C TRP A 112 -50.69 27.07 -17.46
N GLY A 113 -50.16 26.94 -16.24
CA GLY A 113 -50.80 27.34 -14.99
C GLY A 113 -51.31 26.19 -14.12
N GLY A 114 -51.25 24.94 -14.60
CA GLY A 114 -51.68 23.76 -13.85
C GLY A 114 -50.86 23.47 -12.58
N ASN A 115 -49.70 24.11 -12.43
CA ASN A 115 -48.85 24.04 -11.24
C ASN A 115 -49.42 24.79 -10.03
N VAL A 116 -50.33 25.76 -10.23
CA VAL A 116 -50.88 26.58 -9.14
C VAL A 116 -52.17 25.97 -8.60
N VAL A 117 -52.19 25.61 -7.32
CA VAL A 117 -53.39 25.22 -6.56
C VAL A 117 -53.81 26.41 -5.67
N PRO A 118 -54.92 27.11 -5.98
CA PRO A 118 -55.33 28.31 -5.25
C PRO A 118 -55.54 28.08 -3.75
N ALA A 119 -55.35 29.13 -2.94
CA ALA A 119 -55.63 29.10 -1.49
C ALA A 119 -57.05 28.58 -1.20
N ASN A 120 -57.18 27.57 -0.32
CA ASN A 120 -58.42 26.85 -0.02
C ASN A 120 -59.18 26.26 -1.24
N GLY A 121 -58.56 26.25 -2.42
CA GLY A 121 -59.13 25.81 -3.69
C GLY A 121 -58.67 24.42 -4.11
N SER A 122 -59.02 24.02 -5.34
CA SER A 122 -58.62 22.75 -5.91
C SER A 122 -58.41 22.84 -7.41
N VAL A 123 -57.54 21.97 -7.93
CA VAL A 123 -57.37 21.71 -9.36
C VAL A 123 -57.69 20.25 -9.68
N THR A 124 -58.08 19.95 -10.90
CA THR A 124 -58.40 18.59 -11.34
C THR A 124 -57.42 18.10 -12.39
N VAL A 125 -57.05 16.83 -12.28
CA VAL A 125 -56.31 16.06 -13.29
C VAL A 125 -57.22 14.97 -13.80
N THR A 126 -57.42 14.87 -15.10
CA THR A 126 -58.20 13.78 -15.71
C THR A 126 -57.27 12.91 -16.55
N PHE A 127 -57.50 11.61 -16.54
CA PHE A 127 -56.73 10.66 -17.34
C PHE A 127 -57.57 9.46 -17.76
N GLU A 128 -57.25 8.89 -18.92
CA GLU A 128 -57.69 7.54 -19.27
C GLU A 128 -56.68 6.51 -18.75
N GLY A 129 -57.17 5.34 -18.39
CA GLY A 129 -56.36 4.22 -17.92
C GLY A 129 -56.79 2.88 -18.53
N SER A 130 -55.87 1.93 -18.50
CA SER A 130 -56.10 0.54 -18.91
C SER A 130 -56.25 -0.38 -17.69
N GLY A 131 -56.96 -1.50 -17.87
CA GLY A 131 -57.25 -2.46 -16.80
C GLY A 131 -58.44 -2.05 -15.93
N ALA A 132 -58.60 -2.71 -14.78
CA ALA A 132 -59.69 -2.47 -13.84
C ALA A 132 -59.24 -1.57 -12.68
N PHE A 133 -59.79 -0.37 -12.58
CA PHE A 133 -59.52 0.53 -11.46
C PHE A 133 -60.13 -0.03 -10.16
N SER A 134 -59.27 -0.37 -9.20
CA SER A 134 -59.65 -0.87 -7.87
C SER A 134 -59.14 0.02 -6.74
N GLY A 135 -58.98 1.32 -7.03
CA GLY A 135 -58.38 2.31 -6.15
C GLY A 135 -56.86 2.38 -6.26
N VAL A 136 -56.26 3.01 -5.26
CA VAL A 136 -54.84 3.37 -5.18
C VAL A 136 -54.31 2.91 -3.82
N GLY A 137 -53.17 2.20 -3.82
CA GLY A 137 -52.61 1.55 -2.62
C GLY A 137 -51.60 2.43 -1.88
N THR A 138 -50.75 3.14 -2.61
CA THR A 138 -49.87 4.19 -2.06
C THR A 138 -50.11 5.48 -2.81
N CYS A 139 -50.09 6.62 -2.11
CA CYS A 139 -50.24 7.94 -2.72
C CYS A 139 -49.58 9.02 -1.87
N ASN A 140 -48.67 9.77 -2.50
CA ASN A 140 -47.97 10.88 -1.92
C ASN A 140 -48.05 12.10 -2.86
N ILE A 141 -48.32 13.29 -2.31
CA ILE A 141 -48.26 14.57 -3.02
C ILE A 141 -47.24 15.48 -2.32
N ASN A 142 -46.24 15.95 -3.06
CA ASN A 142 -45.05 16.64 -2.53
C ASN A 142 -44.37 15.88 -1.36
N GLY A 143 -44.39 14.55 -1.41
CA GLY A 143 -43.87 13.65 -0.37
C GLY A 143 -44.87 13.29 0.75
N TYR A 144 -45.97 14.04 0.94
CA TYR A 144 -46.94 13.83 2.01
C TYR A 144 -48.12 12.95 1.59
N SER A 145 -48.76 12.24 2.52
CA SER A 145 -49.91 11.36 2.21
C SER A 145 -51.08 12.12 1.57
N CYS A 146 -51.59 11.60 0.45
CA CYS A 146 -52.71 12.20 -0.28
C CYS A 146 -54.01 12.35 0.53
N ALA A 147 -54.18 11.60 1.62
CA ALA A 147 -55.40 11.66 2.45
C ALA A 147 -55.59 13.01 3.16
N GLY A 148 -54.51 13.79 3.34
CA GLY A 148 -54.51 14.98 4.18
C GLY A 148 -54.36 14.65 5.67
N GLY A 149 -53.54 15.45 6.33
CA GLY A 149 -53.12 15.28 7.72
C GLY A 149 -51.76 15.95 7.91
N PRO A 150 -51.22 16.00 9.14
CA PRO A 150 -49.79 16.22 9.30
C PRO A 150 -49.02 15.14 8.52
N PRO A 151 -47.76 15.39 8.14
CA PRO A 151 -46.91 14.37 7.54
C PRO A 151 -46.95 13.06 8.37
N PRO A 152 -46.72 11.86 7.79
CA PRO A 152 -46.09 10.82 8.58
C PRO A 152 -44.85 11.50 9.18
N ALA A 153 -44.83 11.63 10.52
CA ALA A 153 -44.03 12.66 11.18
C ALA A 153 -42.62 12.61 10.60
N SER A 154 -42.19 13.70 9.94
CA SER A 154 -40.84 13.79 9.34
C SER A 154 -39.89 13.27 10.39
N ASP A 155 -39.08 12.25 10.09
CA ASP A 155 -38.38 11.58 11.18
C ASP A 155 -37.60 12.64 11.99
N LYS A 156 -37.75 12.59 13.31
CA LYS A 156 -37.12 13.53 14.26
C LYS A 156 -36.31 12.79 15.30
N ILE A 157 -36.38 11.46 15.28
CA ILE A 157 -35.59 10.64 16.18
C ILE A 157 -34.23 10.52 15.50
N ALA A 158 -33.18 10.90 16.21
CA ALA A 158 -31.83 10.75 15.70
C ALA A 158 -31.41 9.27 15.78
N PRO A 159 -30.64 8.77 14.81
CA PRO A 159 -30.10 7.42 14.86
C PRO A 159 -29.25 7.25 16.12
N THR A 160 -29.32 6.08 16.75
CA THR A 160 -28.37 5.71 17.80
C THR A 160 -27.08 5.20 17.16
N VAL A 161 -25.92 5.57 17.72
CA VAL A 161 -24.61 5.09 17.26
C VAL A 161 -23.65 4.90 18.43
N SER A 162 -22.91 3.81 18.40
CA SER A 162 -21.79 3.53 19.28
C SER A 162 -20.51 3.33 18.47
N LEU A 163 -19.34 3.40 19.11
CA LEU A 163 -18.06 3.15 18.45
C LEU A 163 -17.16 2.33 19.36
N SER A 164 -16.58 1.26 18.82
CA SER A 164 -15.44 0.55 19.40
C SER A 164 -14.25 0.62 18.46
N ALA A 165 -13.06 0.71 19.05
CA ALA A 165 -11.77 0.65 18.36
C ALA A 165 -10.99 -0.56 18.86
N SER A 166 -10.40 -1.34 17.96
CA SER A 166 -9.59 -2.51 18.30
C SER A 166 -8.32 -2.57 17.44
N PRO A 167 -7.11 -2.67 18.04
CA PRO A 167 -6.84 -2.61 19.47
C PRO A 167 -6.92 -1.17 20.03
N THR A 168 -7.22 -1.03 21.32
CA THR A 168 -7.18 0.27 22.04
C THR A 168 -5.78 0.70 22.44
N ASN A 169 -4.81 -0.22 22.40
CA ASN A 169 -3.39 0.06 22.61
C ASN A 169 -2.61 -0.62 21.50
N LEU A 170 -1.89 0.16 20.70
CA LEU A 170 -1.10 -0.34 19.58
C LEU A 170 0.39 -0.12 19.86
N THR A 171 1.11 -1.21 20.10
CA THR A 171 2.54 -1.21 20.47
C THR A 171 3.48 -1.65 19.34
N SER A 172 2.92 -2.17 18.25
CA SER A 172 3.60 -2.56 17.02
C SER A 172 2.83 -2.06 15.81
N ALA A 173 3.51 -1.81 14.69
CA ALA A 173 2.86 -1.36 13.46
C ALA A 173 1.70 -2.29 13.05
N GLY A 174 0.59 -1.70 12.59
CA GLY A 174 -0.65 -2.41 12.30
C GLY A 174 -1.84 -1.47 12.20
N ASN A 175 -3.03 -2.07 12.25
CA ASN A 175 -4.30 -1.43 11.97
C ASN A 175 -5.12 -1.25 13.25
N VAL A 176 -5.78 -0.11 13.37
CA VAL A 176 -6.91 0.09 14.29
C VAL A 176 -8.18 -0.13 13.47
N THR A 177 -8.94 -1.17 13.80
CA THR A 177 -10.27 -1.40 13.25
C THR A 177 -11.30 -0.66 14.09
N LEU A 178 -12.10 0.16 13.42
CA LEU A 178 -13.23 0.89 13.99
C LEU A 178 -14.52 0.18 13.59
N THR A 179 -15.39 -0.07 14.56
CA THR A 179 -16.70 -0.71 14.34
C THR A 179 -17.78 0.15 14.97
N ALA A 180 -18.76 0.57 14.17
CA ALA A 180 -19.82 1.47 14.62
C ALA A 180 -21.22 0.84 14.46
N PRO A 181 -21.71 0.08 15.45
CA PRO A 181 -23.11 -0.31 15.50
C PRO A 181 -23.99 0.93 15.54
N ALA A 182 -24.88 1.07 14.56
CA ALA A 182 -25.84 2.15 14.44
C ALA A 182 -27.22 1.59 14.09
N SER A 183 -28.26 2.12 14.72
CA SER A 183 -29.66 1.73 14.48
C SER A 183 -30.61 2.90 14.71
N ASP A 184 -31.73 2.85 14.00
CA ASP A 184 -32.71 3.93 13.88
C ASP A 184 -34.11 3.32 13.69
N ASN A 185 -35.18 4.08 13.92
CA ASN A 185 -36.56 3.59 13.76
C ASN A 185 -37.03 3.50 12.29
N VAL A 186 -36.40 4.23 11.36
CA VAL A 186 -36.64 4.09 9.91
C VAL A 186 -35.41 3.49 9.21
N GLY A 187 -34.21 4.00 9.49
CA GLY A 187 -32.96 3.41 9.00
C GLY A 187 -31.79 4.37 8.87
N VAL A 188 -30.58 3.85 9.12
CA VAL A 188 -29.32 4.58 8.95
C VAL A 188 -28.87 4.51 7.49
N THR A 189 -28.63 5.67 6.87
CA THR A 189 -28.16 5.77 5.47
C THR A 189 -26.64 5.70 5.36
N ARG A 190 -25.92 6.22 6.36
CA ARG A 190 -24.45 6.26 6.38
C ARG A 190 -23.90 6.52 7.78
N VAL A 191 -22.65 6.12 8.00
CA VAL A 191 -21.84 6.45 9.17
C VAL A 191 -20.52 7.07 8.71
N GLU A 192 -20.21 8.25 9.21
CA GLU A 192 -18.89 8.90 9.07
C GLU A 192 -18.00 8.54 10.26
N PHE A 193 -16.74 8.22 10.01
CA PHE A 193 -15.71 8.01 11.03
C PHE A 193 -14.78 9.21 11.05
N TYR A 194 -14.44 9.70 12.25
CA TYR A 194 -13.57 10.84 12.47
C TYR A 194 -12.36 10.46 13.32
N LYS A 195 -11.20 11.07 13.04
CA LYS A 195 -9.94 10.97 13.79
C LYS A 195 -9.54 12.36 14.26
N ASN A 196 -9.48 12.59 15.57
CA ASN A 196 -9.17 13.89 16.19
C ASN A 196 -10.02 15.05 15.62
N GLY A 197 -11.29 14.78 15.28
CA GLY A 197 -12.22 15.74 14.69
C GLY A 197 -12.15 15.92 13.16
N ALA A 198 -11.13 15.36 12.48
CA ALA A 198 -11.07 15.33 11.03
C ALA A 198 -11.77 14.08 10.46
N LEU A 199 -12.46 14.19 9.33
CA LEU A 199 -13.11 13.05 8.67
C LEU A 199 -12.04 12.04 8.19
N LEU A 200 -12.19 10.77 8.57
CA LEU A 200 -11.35 9.65 8.17
C LEU A 200 -11.96 8.90 6.98
N SER A 201 -13.23 8.51 7.08
CA SER A 201 -13.94 7.75 6.04
C SER A 201 -15.47 7.78 6.24
N THR A 202 -16.21 7.28 5.26
CA THR A 202 -17.68 7.13 5.30
C THR A 202 -18.06 5.72 4.86
N ALA A 203 -18.94 5.06 5.61
CA ALA A 203 -19.53 3.76 5.28
C ALA A 203 -21.04 3.91 5.04
N THR A 204 -21.54 3.35 3.93
CA THR A 204 -22.96 3.47 3.49
C THR A 204 -23.75 2.15 3.62
N ALA A 205 -23.13 1.10 4.16
CA ALA A 205 -23.76 -0.20 4.39
C ALA A 205 -23.28 -0.82 5.71
N SER A 206 -24.15 -1.62 6.33
CA SER A 206 -23.82 -2.39 7.53
C SER A 206 -23.11 -3.71 7.16
N PRO A 207 -22.09 -4.18 7.91
CA PRO A 207 -21.55 -3.60 9.14
C PRO A 207 -20.69 -2.35 8.89
N PHE A 208 -21.05 -1.24 9.53
CA PHE A 208 -20.32 0.02 9.39
C PHE A 208 -18.95 -0.10 10.09
N THR A 209 -17.90 -0.09 9.28
CA THR A 209 -16.51 -0.29 9.74
C THR A 209 -15.55 0.65 9.01
N ALA A 210 -14.42 0.93 9.65
CA ALA A 210 -13.30 1.66 9.07
C ALA A 210 -11.97 1.11 9.62
N SER A 211 -10.86 1.44 8.97
CA SER A 211 -9.52 1.05 9.40
C SER A 211 -8.57 2.24 9.33
N ASP A 212 -7.72 2.39 10.33
CA ASP A 212 -6.68 3.43 10.40
C ASP A 212 -5.31 2.78 10.64
N ALA A 213 -4.31 3.16 9.85
CA ALA A 213 -3.04 2.45 9.76
C ALA A 213 -1.88 3.22 10.41
N PHE A 214 -1.16 2.53 11.28
CA PHE A 214 -0.03 3.05 12.03
C PHE A 214 1.22 2.21 11.78
N TYR A 215 2.28 2.86 11.33
CA TYR A 215 3.48 2.22 10.80
C TYR A 215 4.80 2.81 11.32
N SER A 216 4.79 4.00 11.92
CA SER A 216 6.01 4.64 12.45
C SER A 216 5.81 5.33 13.80
N ASN A 217 6.90 5.44 14.57
CA ASN A 217 6.93 6.12 15.86
C ASN A 217 6.61 7.63 15.78
N THR A 218 6.70 8.25 14.60
CA THR A 218 6.22 9.61 14.32
C THR A 218 4.70 9.73 14.38
N GLN A 219 3.97 8.60 14.35
CA GLN A 219 2.54 8.50 14.61
C GLN A 219 2.24 8.02 16.04
N ASN A 220 3.20 8.13 16.97
CA ASN A 220 2.93 7.87 18.38
C ASN A 220 2.12 9.02 18.99
N GLY A 221 1.16 8.66 19.84
CA GLY A 221 0.25 9.59 20.50
C GLY A 221 -1.06 8.91 20.87
N THR A 222 -1.96 9.69 21.45
CA THR A 222 -3.34 9.26 21.70
C THR A 222 -4.24 9.83 20.61
N TYR A 223 -5.04 8.96 19.99
CA TYR A 223 -5.99 9.31 18.95
C TYR A 223 -7.41 9.12 19.46
N SER A 224 -8.25 10.11 19.24
CA SER A 224 -9.67 10.11 19.60
C SER A 224 -10.50 9.88 18.36
N TYR A 225 -11.24 8.78 18.32
CA TYR A 225 -12.15 8.45 17.23
C TYR A 225 -13.60 8.67 17.62
N THR A 226 -14.42 9.17 16.70
CA THR A 226 -15.88 9.25 16.85
C THR A 226 -16.57 8.78 15.58
N ALA A 227 -17.76 8.20 15.72
CA ALA A 227 -18.62 7.82 14.60
C ALA A 227 -19.86 8.71 14.60
N LYS A 228 -20.30 9.16 13.42
CA LYS A 228 -21.49 9.99 13.23
C LYS A 228 -22.45 9.31 12.27
N ALA A 229 -23.59 8.86 12.77
CA ALA A 229 -24.62 8.21 11.97
C ALA A 229 -25.64 9.24 11.45
N PHE A 230 -26.18 9.00 10.26
CA PHE A 230 -27.22 9.79 9.63
C PHE A 230 -28.35 8.90 9.13
N ASP A 231 -29.59 9.38 9.22
CA ASP A 231 -30.77 8.74 8.62
C ASP A 231 -31.06 9.30 7.21
N ALA A 232 -32.28 9.10 6.70
CA ALA A 232 -32.75 9.68 5.43
C ALA A 232 -33.45 11.04 5.58
N ALA A 233 -33.83 11.44 6.81
CA ALA A 233 -34.50 12.71 7.11
C ALA A 233 -33.53 13.86 7.43
N GLY A 234 -32.24 13.54 7.66
CA GLY A 234 -31.18 14.47 8.03
C GLY A 234 -30.83 14.46 9.52
N ASN A 235 -31.52 13.68 10.35
CA ASN A 235 -31.13 13.54 11.76
C ASN A 235 -29.80 12.81 11.85
N ASN A 236 -29.05 13.13 12.90
CA ASN A 236 -27.73 12.57 13.12
C ASN A 236 -27.40 12.54 14.62
N ALA A 237 -26.62 11.54 15.00
CA ALA A 237 -25.99 11.49 16.32
C ALA A 237 -24.52 11.15 16.19
N THR A 238 -23.73 11.55 17.19
CA THR A 238 -22.31 11.24 17.28
C THR A 238 -22.06 10.34 18.49
N SER A 239 -21.23 9.32 18.32
CA SER A 239 -20.86 8.40 19.39
C SER A 239 -20.04 9.11 20.48
N SER A 240 -19.94 8.46 21.65
CA SER A 240 -18.81 8.71 22.55
C SER A 240 -17.47 8.46 21.83
N ALA A 241 -16.41 9.11 22.31
CA ALA A 241 -15.09 8.95 21.74
C ALA A 241 -14.44 7.60 22.14
N ALA A 242 -13.95 6.86 21.15
CA ALA A 242 -13.06 5.72 21.35
C ALA A 242 -11.61 6.21 21.33
N SER A 243 -10.90 6.07 22.45
CA SER A 243 -9.49 6.45 22.57
C SER A 243 -8.58 5.29 22.23
N VAL A 244 -7.57 5.53 21.38
CA VAL A 244 -6.50 4.57 21.09
C VAL A 244 -5.15 5.20 21.40
N THR A 245 -4.32 4.49 22.17
CA THR A 245 -2.94 4.89 22.42
C THR A 245 -2.02 4.14 21.47
N VAL A 246 -1.32 4.90 20.62
CA VAL A 246 -0.29 4.38 19.72
C VAL A 246 1.07 4.67 20.35
N LYS A 247 1.75 3.59 20.74
CA LYS A 247 3.11 3.62 21.31
C LYS A 247 3.95 2.58 20.56
N LEU A 248 4.11 2.80 19.26
CA LEU A 248 5.03 2.02 18.44
C LEU A 248 6.43 2.24 19.00
N THR A 249 7.00 1.18 19.56
CA THR A 249 8.44 1.16 19.74
C THR A 249 9.08 1.15 18.36
N THR A 250 10.12 1.95 18.17
CA THR A 250 11.17 1.49 17.26
C THR A 250 11.66 0.17 17.83
N SER A 251 11.36 -0.95 17.17
CA SER A 251 12.43 -1.93 16.99
C SER A 251 13.53 -1.14 16.31
N GLU A 252 14.57 -0.77 17.06
CA GLU A 252 15.66 0.02 16.53
C GLU A 252 16.17 -0.70 15.27
N PRO A 253 16.09 -0.11 14.06
CA PRO A 253 16.89 -0.63 12.97
C PRO A 253 18.33 -0.63 13.49
N PRO A 254 19.10 -1.72 13.39
CA PRO A 254 20.41 -1.76 14.02
C PRO A 254 21.20 -0.53 13.57
N PRO A 255 21.82 0.18 14.53
CA PRO A 255 22.14 1.60 14.39
C PRO A 255 22.93 1.85 13.11
N ALA A 256 22.74 3.01 12.47
CA ALA A 256 23.41 3.32 11.22
C ALA A 256 24.95 3.16 11.35
N GLY A 257 25.50 2.05 10.83
CA GLY A 257 26.88 1.62 11.07
C GLY A 257 27.04 0.23 11.72
N GLY A 258 25.95 -0.42 12.14
CA GLY A 258 25.91 -1.79 12.64
C GLY A 258 25.81 -2.85 11.53
N ARG A 259 25.74 -4.12 11.94
CA ARG A 259 25.74 -5.27 11.04
C ARG A 259 24.48 -5.30 10.18
N MET A 260 24.65 -5.60 8.89
CA MET A 260 23.55 -5.77 7.95
C MET A 260 22.95 -7.18 8.07
N TYR A 261 21.62 -7.25 8.15
CA TYR A 261 20.85 -8.46 7.93
C TYR A 261 19.89 -8.19 6.77
N ILE A 262 20.17 -8.81 5.63
CA ILE A 262 19.55 -8.52 4.34
C ILE A 262 18.66 -9.70 3.97
N GLY A 263 17.44 -9.43 3.50
CA GLY A 263 16.51 -10.46 3.05
C GLY A 263 16.10 -10.23 1.61
N TYR A 264 16.21 -11.25 0.76
CA TYR A 264 15.63 -11.19 -0.59
C TYR A 264 14.15 -11.61 -0.51
N ALA A 265 13.26 -10.76 -1.00
CA ALA A 265 11.82 -10.97 -1.09
C ALA A 265 11.44 -11.28 -2.54
N SER A 266 11.37 -12.57 -2.86
CA SER A 266 10.95 -13.09 -4.16
C SER A 266 9.48 -12.75 -4.44
N SER A 267 9.24 -11.98 -5.49
CA SER A 267 7.90 -11.55 -5.92
C SER A 267 7.08 -12.72 -6.46
N TRP A 268 7.70 -13.65 -7.20
CA TRP A 268 7.01 -14.74 -7.90
C TRP A 268 6.19 -15.70 -7.03
N ASN A 269 6.48 -15.77 -5.72
CA ASN A 269 5.79 -16.58 -4.73
C ASN A 269 5.17 -15.75 -3.59
N THR A 270 4.87 -14.46 -3.80
CA THR A 270 4.28 -13.57 -2.80
C THR A 270 3.23 -12.61 -3.34
N SER A 271 2.36 -12.14 -2.45
CA SER A 271 1.50 -10.97 -2.62
C SER A 271 2.23 -9.70 -2.15
N ILE A 272 1.91 -8.54 -2.73
CA ILE A 272 2.34 -7.25 -2.17
C ILE A 272 1.87 -7.05 -0.72
N ASN A 273 0.78 -7.72 -0.30
CA ASN A 273 0.26 -7.69 1.07
C ASN A 273 1.14 -8.48 2.05
N ASP A 274 2.05 -9.31 1.54
CA ASP A 274 3.03 -10.01 2.36
C ASP A 274 4.15 -9.06 2.82
N LEU A 275 4.41 -7.97 2.08
CA LEU A 275 5.47 -6.99 2.36
C LEU A 275 5.15 -5.99 3.49
N THR A 276 4.34 -6.38 4.47
CA THR A 276 3.96 -5.51 5.61
C THR A 276 4.96 -5.59 6.76
N THR A 277 4.96 -4.57 7.62
CA THR A 277 5.76 -4.53 8.87
C THR A 277 5.35 -5.59 9.91
N ALA A 278 4.19 -6.23 9.75
CA ALA A 278 3.76 -7.36 10.57
C ALA A 278 4.39 -8.69 10.09
N ASN A 279 4.55 -8.84 8.77
CA ASN A 279 5.00 -10.07 8.14
C ASN A 279 6.52 -10.13 7.97
N ILE A 280 7.16 -9.03 7.56
CA ILE A 280 8.62 -8.93 7.44
C ILE A 280 9.24 -8.81 8.84
N PRO A 281 10.05 -9.77 9.32
CA PRO A 281 10.63 -9.71 10.66
C PRO A 281 11.48 -8.45 10.89
N SER A 282 11.46 -7.92 12.11
CA SER A 282 12.13 -6.65 12.43
C SER A 282 13.66 -6.73 12.51
N TYR A 283 14.26 -7.93 12.45
CA TYR A 283 15.72 -8.05 12.25
C TYR A 283 16.18 -7.62 10.86
N TYR A 284 15.32 -7.67 9.84
CA TYR A 284 15.73 -7.32 8.48
C TYR A 284 16.00 -5.82 8.36
N THR A 285 17.27 -5.53 8.15
CA THR A 285 17.85 -4.19 8.01
C THR A 285 17.69 -3.65 6.59
N HIS A 286 17.73 -4.55 5.61
CA HIS A 286 17.51 -4.30 4.20
C HIS A 286 16.58 -5.41 3.67
N LEU A 287 15.65 -5.06 2.80
CA LEU A 287 14.78 -5.98 2.07
C LEU A 287 14.94 -5.71 0.58
N ASN A 288 15.47 -6.68 -0.17
CA ASN A 288 15.65 -6.60 -1.61
C ASN A 288 14.42 -7.21 -2.29
N LEU A 289 13.65 -6.39 -3.00
CA LEU A 289 12.48 -6.84 -3.76
C LEU A 289 12.96 -7.44 -5.08
N SER A 290 12.71 -8.74 -5.28
CA SER A 290 13.28 -9.52 -6.39
C SER A 290 12.21 -10.11 -7.31
N PHE A 291 12.29 -10.01 -8.63
CA PHE A 291 13.22 -9.21 -9.42
C PHE A 291 12.46 -8.28 -10.34
N VAL A 292 13.16 -7.24 -10.78
CA VAL A 292 12.77 -6.40 -11.90
C VAL A 292 13.67 -6.72 -13.08
N ARG A 293 13.15 -6.63 -14.31
CA ARG A 293 13.89 -7.03 -15.51
C ARG A 293 14.97 -5.99 -15.86
N PRO A 294 16.15 -6.39 -16.38
CA PRO A 294 17.19 -5.44 -16.79
C PRO A 294 16.73 -4.48 -17.91
N ASP A 295 15.94 -4.97 -18.85
CA ASP A 295 15.45 -4.27 -20.04
C ASP A 295 14.06 -3.63 -19.83
N MET A 296 13.73 -3.23 -18.61
CA MET A 296 12.42 -2.66 -18.28
C MET A 296 12.08 -1.43 -19.13
N ALA A 297 10.80 -1.30 -19.49
CA ALA A 297 10.26 -0.14 -20.19
C ALA A 297 9.52 0.82 -19.23
N TYR A 298 9.90 0.82 -17.95
CA TYR A 298 9.19 1.59 -16.92
C TYR A 298 9.26 3.10 -17.20
N THR A 299 8.09 3.73 -17.24
CA THR A 299 7.95 5.17 -17.40
C THR A 299 7.52 5.78 -16.08
N ARG A 300 8.24 6.82 -15.65
CA ARG A 300 7.97 7.51 -14.39
C ARG A 300 6.50 7.95 -14.27
N GLY A 301 5.87 7.62 -13.16
CA GLY A 301 4.47 7.93 -12.86
C GLY A 301 3.44 7.00 -13.53
N SER A 302 3.85 5.95 -14.25
CA SER A 302 2.89 4.97 -14.79
C SER A 302 2.34 4.03 -13.72
N PHE A 303 3.11 3.80 -12.65
CA PHE A 303 2.82 2.81 -11.59
C PHE A 303 2.68 1.36 -12.08
N GLU A 304 3.08 1.07 -13.32
CA GLU A 304 3.13 -0.26 -13.92
C GLU A 304 4.37 -1.02 -13.43
N PHE A 305 4.38 -1.33 -12.13
CA PHE A 305 5.44 -2.11 -11.49
C PHE A 305 5.41 -3.60 -11.86
N ASP A 306 4.44 -4.02 -12.67
CA ASP A 306 4.08 -5.41 -12.91
C ASP A 306 5.01 -6.18 -13.87
N GLN A 307 4.75 -7.47 -14.03
CA GLN A 307 5.57 -8.44 -14.75
C GLN A 307 5.85 -8.03 -16.20
N ALA A 308 4.92 -7.32 -16.86
CA ALA A 308 5.05 -6.96 -18.26
C ALA A 308 5.99 -5.76 -18.49
N VAL A 309 5.98 -4.79 -17.58
CA VAL A 309 6.68 -3.50 -17.73
C VAL A 309 7.97 -3.43 -16.92
N ALA A 310 7.87 -3.55 -15.58
CA ALA A 310 9.02 -3.49 -14.68
C ALA A 310 9.58 -4.88 -14.32
N GLY A 311 8.75 -5.92 -14.35
CA GLY A 311 9.16 -7.32 -14.18
C GLY A 311 8.77 -7.96 -12.85
N PHE A 312 8.19 -7.25 -11.87
CA PHE A 312 7.80 -7.91 -10.61
C PHE A 312 6.67 -8.91 -10.81
N GLU A 313 6.81 -10.05 -10.15
CA GLU A 313 5.90 -11.19 -10.29
C GLU A 313 5.05 -11.41 -9.03
N PHE A 314 4.64 -10.33 -8.34
CA PHE A 314 3.70 -10.44 -7.22
C PHE A 314 2.35 -11.03 -7.68
N PHE A 315 1.68 -11.79 -6.80
CA PHE A 315 0.47 -12.55 -7.12
C PHE A 315 -0.70 -11.69 -7.64
N GLU A 316 -0.72 -10.40 -7.32
CA GLU A 316 -1.76 -9.46 -7.72
C GLU A 316 -2.05 -9.44 -9.23
N GLY A 317 -3.34 -9.54 -9.56
CA GLY A 317 -3.85 -9.58 -10.94
C GLY A 317 -3.92 -10.97 -11.55
N ALA A 318 -3.19 -11.95 -11.01
CA ALA A 318 -3.28 -13.32 -11.46
C ALA A 318 -4.52 -14.02 -10.87
N THR A 319 -5.25 -14.74 -11.73
CA THR A 319 -6.36 -15.63 -11.33
C THR A 319 -5.93 -17.08 -11.15
N THR A 320 -4.67 -17.40 -11.50
CA THR A 320 -4.01 -18.69 -11.31
C THR A 320 -2.53 -18.46 -11.04
N ASN A 321 -1.80 -19.45 -10.53
CA ASN A 321 -0.34 -19.35 -10.30
C ASN A 321 0.48 -19.12 -11.58
N THR A 322 -0.12 -19.25 -12.76
CA THR A 322 0.49 -19.00 -14.08
C THR A 322 -0.15 -17.84 -14.85
N GLY A 323 -1.13 -17.14 -14.25
CA GLY A 323 -1.82 -16.01 -14.87
C GLY A 323 -0.94 -14.76 -14.97
N GLN A 324 -1.29 -13.85 -15.89
CA GLN A 324 -0.58 -12.57 -16.00
C GLN A 324 -0.72 -11.76 -14.71
N LYS A 325 0.43 -11.42 -14.13
CA LYS A 325 0.54 -10.68 -12.88
C LYS A 325 0.56 -9.20 -13.22
N LYS A 326 -0.57 -8.51 -13.03
CA LYS A 326 -0.79 -7.10 -13.40
C LYS A 326 -1.44 -6.32 -12.26
N PHE A 327 -0.89 -5.15 -11.94
CA PHE A 327 -1.42 -4.31 -10.88
C PHE A 327 -2.51 -3.36 -11.37
N THR A 328 -3.52 -3.17 -10.52
CA THR A 328 -4.33 -1.96 -10.50
C THR A 328 -3.54 -0.82 -9.86
N ALA A 329 -3.92 0.44 -10.15
CA ALA A 329 -3.31 1.60 -9.51
C ALA A 329 -3.40 1.55 -7.96
N ALA A 330 -4.49 0.98 -7.42
CA ALA A 330 -4.66 0.78 -5.99
C ALA A 330 -3.64 -0.23 -5.42
N GLN A 331 -3.36 -1.33 -6.13
CA GLN A 331 -2.33 -2.30 -5.74
C GLN A 331 -0.92 -1.70 -5.83
N ALA A 332 -0.62 -0.94 -6.89
CA ALA A 332 0.66 -0.22 -6.98
C ALA A 332 0.85 0.76 -5.80
N GLN A 333 -0.20 1.48 -5.40
CA GLN A 333 -0.18 2.33 -4.22
C GLN A 333 -0.06 1.55 -2.91
N THR A 334 -0.65 0.36 -2.80
CA THR A 334 -0.45 -0.56 -1.66
C THR A 334 1.01 -0.98 -1.52
N LEU A 335 1.68 -1.33 -2.63
CA LEU A 335 3.12 -1.65 -2.61
C LEU A 335 3.95 -0.45 -2.12
N ILE A 336 3.71 0.75 -2.66
CA ILE A 336 4.37 2.00 -2.20
C ILE A 336 4.14 2.23 -0.70
N ASN A 337 2.91 2.02 -0.21
CA ASN A 337 2.57 2.20 1.20
C ASN A 337 3.28 1.18 2.10
N ASN A 338 3.40 -0.08 1.65
CA ASN A 338 4.10 -1.14 2.36
C ASN A 338 5.62 -0.86 2.42
N ILE A 339 6.23 -0.44 1.30
CA ILE A 339 7.63 0.03 1.26
C ILE A 339 7.83 1.20 2.23
N LYS A 340 6.96 2.22 2.19
CA LYS A 340 7.00 3.37 3.09
C LYS A 340 6.90 2.95 4.57
N ALA A 341 6.04 1.98 4.89
CA ALA A 341 5.90 1.47 6.26
C ALA A 341 7.17 0.73 6.74
N LEU A 342 7.76 -0.13 5.92
CA LEU A 342 9.04 -0.81 6.21
C LEU A 342 10.17 0.20 6.44
N ARG A 343 10.30 1.19 5.55
CA ARG A 343 11.29 2.28 5.66
C ARG A 343 11.09 3.15 6.89
N ALA A 344 9.85 3.44 7.26
CA ALA A 344 9.54 4.22 8.45
C ALA A 344 9.71 3.43 9.78
N ARG A 345 9.75 2.10 9.72
CA ARG A 345 10.26 1.21 10.78
C ARG A 345 11.80 1.13 10.79
N GLY A 346 12.46 1.55 9.71
CA GLY A 346 13.92 1.57 9.55
C GLY A 346 14.51 0.39 8.77
N THR A 347 13.67 -0.51 8.23
CA THR A 347 14.11 -1.50 7.24
C THR A 347 14.29 -0.78 5.90
N GLN A 348 15.52 -0.70 5.39
CA GLN A 348 15.75 -0.17 4.04
C GLN A 348 15.10 -1.09 3.00
N VAL A 349 14.55 -0.54 1.93
CA VAL A 349 13.95 -1.34 0.85
C VAL A 349 14.63 -1.03 -0.47
N TRP A 350 15.06 -2.07 -1.17
CA TRP A 350 15.87 -2.00 -2.37
C TRP A 350 15.14 -2.72 -3.51
N ILE A 351 15.24 -2.23 -4.74
CA ILE A 351 14.80 -3.01 -5.91
C ILE A 351 15.98 -3.83 -6.41
N SER A 352 15.79 -5.12 -6.66
CA SER A 352 16.84 -5.99 -7.20
C SER A 352 16.57 -6.28 -8.68
N VAL A 353 17.50 -5.85 -9.53
CA VAL A 353 17.44 -5.97 -11.00
C VAL A 353 18.19 -7.23 -11.41
N GLY A 354 17.54 -8.13 -12.15
CA GLY A 354 18.19 -9.32 -12.69
C GLY A 354 17.82 -10.63 -12.00
N GLY A 355 18.83 -11.36 -11.54
CA GLY A 355 18.73 -12.76 -11.11
C GLY A 355 18.81 -13.77 -12.28
N TRP A 356 18.95 -15.05 -11.94
CA TRP A 356 19.26 -16.15 -12.86
C TRP A 356 18.35 -16.27 -14.09
N SER A 357 17.09 -15.86 -14.00
CA SER A 357 16.15 -15.82 -15.15
C SER A 357 16.64 -14.95 -16.32
N TYR A 358 17.57 -14.02 -16.07
CA TYR A 358 18.19 -13.15 -17.07
C TYR A 358 19.67 -13.48 -17.31
N SER A 359 20.12 -14.67 -16.90
CA SER A 359 21.52 -15.10 -17.04
C SER A 359 21.95 -15.35 -18.49
N GLN A 360 21.05 -15.85 -19.34
CA GLN A 360 21.37 -16.33 -20.69
C GLN A 360 20.79 -15.49 -21.84
N GLY A 361 19.98 -14.47 -21.52
CA GLY A 361 19.32 -13.63 -22.52
C GLY A 361 20.06 -12.32 -22.85
N ASP A 362 19.46 -11.50 -23.70
CA ASP A 362 20.02 -10.24 -24.19
C ASP A 362 19.61 -9.02 -23.35
N GLN A 363 18.79 -9.19 -22.30
CA GLN A 363 18.17 -8.10 -21.55
C GLN A 363 19.22 -7.15 -20.95
N TRP A 364 20.36 -7.66 -20.50
CA TRP A 364 21.46 -6.85 -19.96
C TRP A 364 22.09 -5.90 -20.98
N ALA A 365 22.14 -6.30 -22.26
CA ALA A 365 22.60 -5.42 -23.35
C ALA A 365 21.62 -4.26 -23.62
N ARG A 366 20.37 -4.37 -23.13
CA ARG A 366 19.31 -3.37 -23.22
C ARG A 366 19.02 -2.67 -21.87
N PHE A 367 19.92 -2.80 -20.90
CA PHE A 367 19.81 -2.17 -19.57
C PHE A 367 19.70 -0.63 -19.66
N ASN A 368 18.74 -0.05 -18.95
CA ASN A 368 18.52 1.40 -18.92
C ASN A 368 18.47 1.94 -17.47
N ALA A 369 19.58 2.57 -17.06
CA ALA A 369 19.71 3.22 -15.76
C ALA A 369 18.62 4.26 -15.46
N GLY A 370 18.09 4.95 -16.49
CA GLY A 370 17.01 5.91 -16.34
C GLY A 370 15.72 5.27 -15.83
N HIS A 371 15.26 4.22 -16.51
CA HIS A 371 14.03 3.50 -16.14
C HIS A 371 14.13 2.85 -14.75
N VAL A 372 15.29 2.26 -14.43
CA VAL A 372 15.56 1.67 -13.11
C VAL A 372 15.52 2.72 -11.99
N VAL A 373 16.09 3.92 -12.23
CA VAL A 373 16.03 5.02 -11.26
C VAL A 373 14.63 5.59 -11.14
N ASP A 374 13.87 5.74 -12.23
CA ASP A 374 12.48 6.19 -12.18
C ASP A 374 11.60 5.20 -11.39
N LEU A 375 11.76 3.90 -11.61
CA LEU A 375 11.10 2.85 -10.81
C LEU A 375 11.45 2.93 -9.32
N ALA A 376 12.74 3.06 -8.99
CA ALA A 376 13.20 3.18 -7.60
C ALA A 376 12.64 4.44 -6.91
N GLN A 377 12.51 5.55 -7.64
CA GLN A 377 11.94 6.79 -7.12
C GLN A 377 10.44 6.68 -6.84
N ASP A 378 9.66 6.09 -7.76
CA ASP A 378 8.21 6.02 -7.64
C ASP A 378 7.75 4.97 -6.62
N LEU A 379 8.52 3.88 -6.45
CA LEU A 379 8.36 2.94 -5.32
C LEU A 379 8.80 3.54 -3.97
N GLY A 380 9.63 4.59 -3.99
CA GLY A 380 10.24 5.16 -2.81
C GLY A 380 11.26 4.25 -2.15
N ALA A 381 12.10 3.56 -2.93
CA ALA A 381 13.18 2.71 -2.47
C ALA A 381 14.38 3.52 -1.89
N ASP A 382 15.25 2.87 -1.13
CA ASP A 382 16.53 3.40 -0.63
C ASP A 382 17.69 3.17 -1.61
N GLY A 383 17.56 2.20 -2.52
CA GLY A 383 18.60 1.87 -3.48
C GLY A 383 18.21 0.81 -4.50
N VAL A 384 19.20 0.50 -5.35
CA VAL A 384 19.11 -0.45 -6.44
C VAL A 384 20.20 -1.51 -6.24
N ASP A 385 19.78 -2.76 -6.19
CA ASP A 385 20.64 -3.93 -6.16
C ASP A 385 20.76 -4.49 -7.59
N ILE A 386 21.97 -4.72 -8.05
CA ILE A 386 22.25 -5.29 -9.38
C ILE A 386 22.64 -6.76 -9.20
N ASP A 387 21.67 -7.64 -9.45
CA ASP A 387 21.85 -9.09 -9.42
C ASP A 387 22.22 -9.60 -10.82
N TRP A 388 23.45 -9.25 -11.22
CA TRP A 388 23.96 -9.54 -12.56
C TRP A 388 24.54 -10.95 -12.64
N GLU A 389 23.67 -11.90 -13.01
CA GLU A 389 24.02 -13.30 -13.21
C GLU A 389 24.34 -13.64 -14.69
N SER A 390 24.94 -12.72 -15.44
CA SER A 390 25.19 -12.84 -16.89
C SER A 390 26.16 -14.00 -17.22
N SER A 391 25.59 -15.14 -17.61
CA SER A 391 26.30 -16.36 -17.99
C SER A 391 27.23 -16.15 -19.20
N GLY A 392 28.22 -17.03 -19.36
CA GLY A 392 29.22 -16.90 -20.43
C GLY A 392 30.27 -15.80 -20.21
N SER A 393 30.26 -15.11 -19.06
CA SER A 393 31.47 -14.45 -18.57
C SER A 393 32.59 -15.47 -18.46
N SER A 394 33.77 -15.13 -18.96
CA SER A 394 34.95 -15.99 -18.96
C SER A 394 36.18 -15.16 -18.63
N CYS A 395 36.87 -15.53 -17.55
CA CYS A 395 38.01 -14.78 -17.03
C CYS A 395 39.33 -15.46 -17.42
N ASN A 396 40.33 -14.66 -17.77
CA ASN A 396 41.69 -15.17 -17.89
C ASN A 396 42.26 -15.50 -16.50
N LYS A 397 43.30 -16.33 -16.44
CA LYS A 397 44.00 -16.71 -15.20
C LYS A 397 45.37 -16.01 -15.05
N LEU A 398 45.51 -14.83 -15.63
CA LEU A 398 46.75 -14.04 -15.57
C LEU A 398 46.81 -13.22 -14.28
N GLU A 399 47.99 -12.67 -13.97
CA GLU A 399 48.24 -11.92 -12.74
C GLU A 399 47.36 -10.67 -12.57
N ALA A 400 47.31 -10.08 -11.38
CA ALA A 400 46.32 -9.06 -10.98
C ALA A 400 46.38 -7.74 -11.79
N ALA A 401 47.45 -7.54 -12.57
CA ALA A 401 47.64 -6.43 -13.51
C ALA A 401 47.15 -6.75 -14.93
N GLN A 402 46.95 -8.03 -15.25
CA GLN A 402 46.54 -8.56 -16.56
C GLN A 402 45.20 -9.34 -16.50
N PHE A 403 44.68 -9.59 -15.30
CA PHE A 403 43.37 -10.21 -15.08
C PHE A 403 42.26 -9.43 -15.77
N SER A 404 41.41 -10.13 -16.52
CA SER A 404 40.22 -9.57 -17.15
C SER A 404 39.20 -10.67 -17.45
N CYS A 405 37.91 -10.33 -17.38
CA CYS A 405 36.81 -11.17 -17.84
C CYS A 405 36.18 -10.61 -19.11
N SER A 406 35.73 -11.50 -20.01
CA SER A 406 35.11 -11.16 -21.30
C SER A 406 33.89 -10.23 -21.20
N LYS A 407 33.21 -10.21 -20.06
CA LYS A 407 32.05 -9.36 -19.77
C LYS A 407 32.30 -8.23 -18.75
N ASP A 408 33.55 -7.97 -18.35
CA ASP A 408 33.87 -6.90 -17.36
C ASP A 408 33.29 -5.53 -17.77
N GLY A 409 33.31 -5.21 -19.08
CA GLY A 409 32.78 -3.95 -19.61
C GLY A 409 31.25 -3.80 -19.48
N GLU A 410 30.49 -4.90 -19.53
CA GLU A 410 29.02 -4.89 -19.42
C GLU A 410 28.61 -4.41 -18.02
N ILE A 411 29.07 -5.12 -16.99
CA ILE A 411 28.74 -4.80 -15.60
C ILE A 411 29.41 -3.50 -15.11
N ALA A 412 30.63 -3.17 -15.59
CA ALA A 412 31.25 -1.87 -15.32
C ALA A 412 30.42 -0.70 -15.87
N ASN A 413 29.83 -0.86 -17.07
CA ASN A 413 28.95 0.13 -17.68
C ASN A 413 27.61 0.24 -16.95
N ILE A 414 27.00 -0.87 -16.55
CA ILE A 414 25.75 -0.91 -15.75
C ILE A 414 25.94 -0.10 -14.46
N ILE A 415 26.96 -0.42 -13.65
CA ILE A 415 27.22 0.29 -12.39
C ILE A 415 27.57 1.77 -12.64
N THR A 416 28.34 2.08 -13.70
CA THR A 416 28.76 3.45 -14.00
C THR A 416 27.63 4.34 -14.51
N THR A 417 26.72 3.82 -15.33
CA THR A 417 25.55 4.55 -15.85
C THR A 417 24.47 4.73 -14.80
N LEU A 418 24.28 3.74 -13.90
CA LEU A 418 23.39 3.87 -12.75
C LEU A 418 23.88 4.95 -11.78
N ASP A 419 25.15 4.89 -11.38
CA ASP A 419 25.81 5.87 -10.51
C ASP A 419 25.79 7.29 -11.10
N SER A 420 26.10 7.45 -12.39
CA SER A 420 26.03 8.76 -13.05
C SER A 420 24.60 9.30 -13.13
N THR A 421 23.60 8.45 -13.38
CA THR A 421 22.18 8.83 -13.44
C THR A 421 21.67 9.29 -12.08
N ILE A 422 21.97 8.53 -11.01
CA ILE A 422 21.63 8.87 -9.62
C ILE A 422 22.24 10.22 -9.23
N ARG A 423 23.54 10.41 -9.49
CA ARG A 423 24.26 11.65 -9.15
C ARG A 423 23.79 12.85 -9.98
N ALA A 424 23.56 12.69 -11.28
CA ALA A 424 23.06 13.76 -12.15
C ALA A 424 21.66 14.24 -11.75
N ARG A 425 20.81 13.34 -11.23
CA ARG A 425 19.47 13.65 -10.71
C ARG A 425 19.48 14.12 -9.23
N GLY A 426 20.66 14.23 -8.60
CA GLY A 426 20.79 14.70 -7.20
C GLY A 426 20.20 13.74 -6.15
N LEU A 427 20.08 12.45 -6.47
CA LEU A 427 19.36 11.48 -5.65
C LEU A 427 20.25 10.83 -4.58
N LYS A 428 19.61 10.35 -3.51
CA LYS A 428 20.25 9.62 -2.41
C LYS A 428 19.97 8.11 -2.47
N LEU A 429 19.90 7.56 -3.69
CA LEU A 429 19.77 6.12 -3.90
C LEU A 429 21.14 5.45 -3.76
N GLY A 430 21.21 4.36 -3.02
CA GLY A 430 22.39 3.50 -2.99
C GLY A 430 22.45 2.53 -4.17
N ILE A 431 23.64 1.98 -4.43
CA ILE A 431 23.84 0.85 -5.36
C ILE A 431 24.44 -0.32 -4.60
N SER A 432 23.93 -1.52 -4.79
CA SER A 432 24.57 -2.78 -4.36
C SER A 432 24.68 -3.74 -5.54
N ILE A 433 25.42 -4.82 -5.34
CA ILE A 433 25.47 -5.94 -6.28
C ILE A 433 25.25 -7.24 -5.53
N ALA A 434 24.64 -8.22 -6.21
CA ALA A 434 24.86 -9.61 -5.85
C ALA A 434 26.27 -10.01 -6.32
N GLY A 435 27.15 -10.32 -5.38
CA GLY A 435 28.49 -10.81 -5.69
C GLY A 435 28.45 -12.32 -5.88
N TRP A 436 28.87 -12.84 -7.03
CA TRP A 436 29.04 -14.27 -7.26
C TRP A 436 29.93 -14.92 -6.19
N SER A 437 29.57 -16.12 -5.70
CA SER A 437 30.38 -16.90 -4.74
C SER A 437 31.83 -17.01 -5.17
N THR A 438 32.05 -17.46 -6.40
CA THR A 438 33.35 -17.64 -7.05
C THR A 438 33.91 -16.35 -7.68
N GLY A 439 33.22 -15.21 -7.51
CA GLY A 439 33.39 -14.01 -8.33
C GLY A 439 34.54 -13.06 -7.97
N ALA A 440 35.09 -13.14 -6.76
CA ALA A 440 36.27 -12.35 -6.39
C ALA A 440 37.53 -13.22 -6.35
N TYR A 441 38.57 -12.72 -7.02
CA TYR A 441 39.87 -13.34 -7.11
C TYR A 441 40.74 -13.04 -5.87
N TYR A 442 41.31 -14.06 -5.22
CA TYR A 442 42.14 -13.94 -4.01
C TYR A 442 43.43 -14.74 -4.11
N VAL A 443 44.44 -14.26 -3.39
CA VAL A 443 45.74 -14.91 -3.24
C VAL A 443 46.36 -14.53 -1.89
N LYS A 444 46.83 -15.50 -1.10
CA LYS A 444 47.51 -15.26 0.18
C LYS A 444 48.86 -15.98 0.28
N GLY A 445 49.83 -15.50 -0.51
CA GLY A 445 51.23 -15.89 -0.33
C GLY A 445 51.97 -16.24 -1.62
N THR A 446 51.30 -16.25 -2.77
CA THR A 446 51.92 -16.46 -4.09
C THR A 446 51.59 -15.30 -5.04
N PRO A 447 52.13 -15.27 -6.26
CA PRO A 447 51.34 -14.90 -7.43
C PRO A 447 50.35 -16.04 -7.69
N PHE A 448 49.06 -15.77 -7.51
CA PHE A 448 47.94 -16.55 -8.04
C PHE A 448 47.82 -17.96 -7.38
N GLU A 449 47.25 -18.01 -6.16
CA GLU A 449 46.94 -19.26 -5.43
C GLU A 449 45.76 -19.97 -6.11
N GLU A 450 46.09 -20.71 -7.16
CA GLU A 450 45.16 -21.33 -8.11
C GLU A 450 44.22 -22.40 -7.50
N GLY A 451 44.30 -22.69 -6.20
CA GLY A 451 43.88 -23.98 -5.63
C GLY A 451 42.46 -24.13 -5.10
N LYS A 452 41.67 -23.05 -4.87
CA LYS A 452 40.50 -23.14 -3.97
C LYS A 452 39.17 -22.56 -4.47
N VAL A 453 39.17 -21.64 -5.45
CA VAL A 453 37.93 -21.22 -6.10
C VAL A 453 37.64 -22.17 -7.27
N GLN A 454 36.94 -23.27 -6.96
CA GLN A 454 36.39 -24.30 -7.86
C GLN A 454 37.13 -24.43 -9.23
N TRP A 455 38.14 -25.30 -9.29
CA TRP A 455 38.72 -25.78 -10.56
C TRP A 455 37.61 -26.39 -11.44
N GLY A 456 37.08 -25.59 -12.37
CA GLY A 456 35.96 -25.97 -13.24
C GLY A 456 34.85 -24.92 -13.38
N SER A 457 34.76 -23.92 -12.49
CA SER A 457 33.77 -22.83 -12.65
C SER A 457 34.17 -21.93 -13.83
N PRO A 458 33.34 -21.77 -14.88
CA PRO A 458 33.61 -20.77 -15.91
C PRO A 458 33.50 -19.33 -15.38
N PHE A 459 32.81 -19.16 -14.24
CA PHE A 459 32.50 -17.87 -13.62
C PHE A 459 33.58 -17.38 -12.63
N GLY A 460 34.62 -18.17 -12.35
CA GLY A 460 35.66 -17.81 -11.38
C GLY A 460 36.32 -16.46 -11.67
N GLY A 461 36.26 -15.53 -10.70
CA GLY A 461 36.76 -14.15 -10.84
C GLY A 461 35.80 -13.16 -11.53
N THR A 462 34.61 -13.61 -11.96
CA THR A 462 33.56 -12.73 -12.51
C THR A 462 33.03 -11.83 -11.39
N MET A 463 33.22 -10.51 -11.53
CA MET A 463 33.02 -9.40 -10.58
C MET A 463 34.30 -8.75 -10.05
N TYR A 464 35.46 -9.43 -10.09
CA TYR A 464 36.72 -8.88 -9.53
C TYR A 464 37.03 -7.45 -10.03
N SER A 465 36.99 -7.23 -11.34
CA SER A 465 37.29 -5.94 -11.96
C SER A 465 36.33 -4.84 -11.54
N VAL A 466 35.03 -5.13 -11.43
CA VAL A 466 34.01 -4.15 -11.00
C VAL A 466 34.15 -3.83 -9.53
N VAL A 467 34.33 -4.84 -8.68
CA VAL A 467 34.51 -4.63 -7.23
C VAL A 467 35.77 -3.81 -6.95
N LYS A 468 36.89 -4.14 -7.60
CA LYS A 468 38.18 -3.44 -7.46
C LYS A 468 38.15 -2.02 -8.00
N ASN A 469 37.61 -1.80 -9.20
CA ASN A 469 37.72 -0.52 -9.91
C ASN A 469 36.51 0.41 -9.72
N HIS A 470 35.36 -0.13 -9.30
CA HIS A 470 34.10 0.60 -9.14
C HIS A 470 33.41 0.37 -7.78
N GLY A 471 34.03 -0.38 -6.86
CA GLY A 471 33.51 -0.60 -5.51
C GLY A 471 33.25 0.70 -4.73
N ASN A 472 33.97 1.79 -5.03
CA ASN A 472 33.69 3.10 -4.43
C ASN A 472 32.29 3.68 -4.75
N LYS A 473 31.58 3.12 -5.73
CA LYS A 473 30.19 3.44 -6.09
C LYS A 473 29.17 2.56 -5.35
N LEU A 474 29.63 1.46 -4.74
CA LEU A 474 28.78 0.46 -4.10
C LEU A 474 28.62 0.74 -2.61
N ARG A 475 27.36 0.79 -2.17
CA ARG A 475 26.96 0.99 -0.77
C ARG A 475 27.18 -0.24 0.10
N HIS A 476 27.05 -1.43 -0.49
CA HIS A 476 27.36 -2.75 0.08
C HIS A 476 27.45 -3.81 -1.05
N ILE A 477 27.92 -5.01 -0.71
CA ILE A 477 27.89 -6.20 -1.58
C ILE A 477 27.09 -7.31 -0.89
N ASN A 478 26.14 -7.90 -1.62
CA ASN A 478 25.39 -9.09 -1.25
C ASN A 478 26.13 -10.31 -1.80
N LEU A 479 27.14 -10.82 -1.07
CA LEU A 479 27.94 -11.95 -1.55
C LEU A 479 27.09 -13.23 -1.48
N MET A 480 26.73 -13.78 -2.63
CA MET A 480 26.06 -15.06 -2.79
C MET A 480 27.00 -16.20 -2.39
N SER A 481 27.27 -16.36 -1.10
CA SER A 481 28.18 -17.39 -0.56
C SER A 481 27.56 -18.79 -0.49
N TYR A 482 26.77 -19.11 -1.51
CA TYR A 482 26.13 -20.38 -1.82
C TYR A 482 26.40 -20.73 -3.30
N ASP A 483 25.99 -21.92 -3.75
CA ASP A 483 26.14 -22.44 -5.12
C ASP A 483 27.54 -22.43 -5.78
N GLY A 484 28.61 -22.13 -5.03
CA GLY A 484 29.99 -22.27 -5.50
C GLY A 484 30.47 -23.72 -5.72
N GLY A 485 29.60 -24.71 -5.49
CA GLY A 485 29.90 -26.14 -5.60
C GLY A 485 30.76 -26.70 -4.45
N ASP A 486 31.14 -27.98 -4.57
CA ASP A 486 31.65 -28.78 -3.44
C ASP A 486 32.96 -28.29 -2.80
N TYR A 487 33.73 -27.48 -3.53
CA TYR A 487 35.04 -26.99 -3.13
C TYR A 487 35.05 -25.52 -2.70
N TYR A 488 33.90 -24.84 -2.74
CA TYR A 488 33.83 -23.42 -2.39
C TYR A 488 33.89 -23.19 -0.88
N ASP A 489 34.84 -22.37 -0.45
CA ASP A 489 34.92 -21.87 0.92
C ASP A 489 34.34 -20.44 1.02
N PRO A 490 33.18 -20.23 1.69
CA PRO A 490 32.56 -18.92 1.83
C PRO A 490 33.42 -17.92 2.62
N ARG A 491 34.35 -18.38 3.47
CA ARG A 491 35.28 -17.49 4.18
C ARG A 491 36.34 -16.96 3.25
N GLU A 492 36.85 -17.82 2.36
CA GLU A 492 37.81 -17.40 1.34
C GLU A 492 37.12 -16.47 0.34
N GLY A 493 35.86 -16.75 -0.04
CA GLY A 493 35.02 -15.79 -0.75
C GLY A 493 34.94 -14.42 -0.04
N TYR A 494 34.66 -14.39 1.26
CA TYR A 494 34.69 -13.15 2.04
C TYR A 494 36.07 -12.46 1.99
N GLU A 495 37.16 -13.20 2.24
CA GLU A 495 38.53 -12.67 2.20
C GLU A 495 38.90 -12.14 0.81
N SER A 496 38.42 -12.79 -0.27
CA SER A 496 38.54 -12.31 -1.66
C SER A 496 37.92 -10.94 -1.86
N TYR A 497 36.62 -10.81 -1.58
CA TYR A 497 35.93 -9.53 -1.75
C TYR A 497 36.52 -8.48 -0.81
N ARG A 498 36.83 -8.83 0.44
CA ARG A 498 37.41 -7.92 1.45
C ARG A 498 38.81 -7.42 1.07
N ALA A 499 39.61 -8.18 0.34
CA ALA A 499 40.93 -7.75 -0.12
C ALA A 499 40.87 -6.60 -1.16
N ILE A 500 39.79 -6.50 -1.93
CA ILE A 500 39.60 -5.49 -2.99
C ILE A 500 38.49 -4.47 -2.70
N TYR A 501 37.63 -4.73 -1.71
CA TYR A 501 36.50 -3.87 -1.35
C TYR A 501 36.61 -3.37 0.09
N SER A 502 36.49 -2.07 0.27
CA SER A 502 36.54 -1.41 1.58
C SER A 502 35.18 -1.33 2.29
N GLY A 503 34.07 -1.40 1.55
CA GLY A 503 32.71 -1.22 2.08
C GLY A 503 32.09 -2.44 2.76
N PRO A 504 30.82 -2.37 3.17
CA PRO A 504 30.10 -3.43 3.88
C PRO A 504 29.81 -4.66 3.01
N ILE A 505 30.05 -5.86 3.53
CA ILE A 505 29.73 -7.14 2.87
C ILE A 505 28.67 -7.89 3.68
N ALA A 506 27.62 -8.39 3.02
CA ALA A 506 26.66 -9.33 3.59
C ALA A 506 26.91 -10.73 3.00
N MET A 507 27.13 -11.72 3.87
CA MET A 507 27.36 -13.12 3.49
C MET A 507 26.02 -13.84 3.29
N GLY A 508 25.78 -14.32 2.08
CA GLY A 508 24.60 -15.04 1.65
C GLY A 508 24.44 -16.41 2.31
N LEU A 509 23.24 -16.64 2.82
CA LEU A 509 22.71 -17.88 3.35
C LEU A 509 21.53 -18.30 2.48
N GLU A 510 21.50 -19.55 2.03
CA GLU A 510 20.31 -20.10 1.39
C GLU A 510 19.51 -21.01 2.34
N ILE A 511 18.18 -20.92 2.26
CA ILE A 511 17.26 -21.72 3.04
C ILE A 511 16.80 -22.95 2.26
N ALA A 512 17.09 -24.13 2.81
CA ALA A 512 16.58 -25.42 2.33
C ALA A 512 15.08 -25.64 2.67
N PRO A 513 14.32 -26.43 1.88
CA PRO A 513 14.76 -27.18 0.70
C PRO A 513 14.88 -26.31 -0.55
N GLU A 514 15.69 -26.79 -1.48
CA GLU A 514 16.04 -26.11 -2.73
C GLU A 514 15.82 -27.07 -3.91
N GLY A 515 15.66 -26.54 -5.12
CA GLY A 515 15.34 -27.31 -6.32
C GLY A 515 16.49 -27.52 -7.30
N ALA A 516 17.56 -26.72 -7.23
CA ALA A 516 18.61 -26.67 -8.26
C ALA A 516 19.99 -26.13 -7.79
N GLY A 517 20.55 -26.71 -6.72
CA GLY A 517 21.77 -26.21 -6.09
C GLY A 517 22.30 -27.19 -5.04
N GLY A 518 23.63 -27.36 -4.98
CA GLY A 518 24.25 -28.38 -4.12
C GLY A 518 24.67 -27.88 -2.73
N ALA A 519 24.88 -26.56 -2.58
CA ALA A 519 25.62 -25.97 -1.47
C ALA A 519 24.73 -25.17 -0.51
N THR A 520 23.71 -25.82 0.05
CA THR A 520 22.86 -25.22 1.10
C THR A 520 23.52 -25.27 2.47
N LEU A 521 23.68 -24.10 3.12
CA LEU A 521 24.22 -24.01 4.48
C LEU A 521 23.19 -24.56 5.50
N ARG A 522 23.53 -25.66 6.15
CA ARG A 522 22.74 -26.21 7.28
C ARG A 522 22.94 -25.34 8.52
N LEU A 523 22.04 -25.39 9.51
CA LEU A 523 22.29 -24.72 10.79
C LEU A 523 23.38 -25.41 11.61
N ASN A 524 23.36 -26.74 11.61
CA ASN A 524 24.33 -27.58 12.31
C ASN A 524 25.29 -28.22 11.32
N ALA A 525 26.47 -28.61 11.81
CA ALA A 525 27.40 -29.48 11.09
C ALA A 525 26.89 -30.92 10.99
N ASP A 526 27.45 -31.69 10.05
CA ASP A 526 27.28 -33.14 10.06
C ASP A 526 28.10 -33.76 11.22
N PRO A 527 27.63 -34.87 11.84
CA PRO A 527 28.35 -35.49 12.96
C PRO A 527 29.78 -35.89 12.59
N GLY A 528 30.74 -35.47 13.41
CA GLY A 528 32.17 -35.76 13.21
C GLY A 528 32.95 -34.67 12.47
N THR A 529 32.32 -33.57 12.03
CA THR A 529 33.08 -32.41 11.53
C THR A 529 33.91 -31.79 12.66
N VAL A 530 35.24 -31.78 12.50
CA VAL A 530 36.17 -31.13 13.42
C VAL A 530 36.45 -29.72 12.91
N TYR A 531 36.09 -28.72 13.71
CA TYR A 531 36.41 -27.31 13.44
C TYR A 531 37.54 -26.84 14.36
N ASP A 532 38.47 -26.06 13.82
CA ASP A 532 39.25 -25.12 14.61
C ASP A 532 38.27 -24.07 15.18
N ALA A 533 38.20 -23.97 16.51
CA ALA A 533 37.18 -23.21 17.24
C ALA A 533 37.11 -21.72 16.88
N GLU A 534 38.19 -21.17 16.34
CA GLU A 534 38.27 -19.79 15.85
C GLU A 534 38.79 -19.69 14.40
N MET A 535 38.99 -20.83 13.73
CA MET A 535 39.57 -20.96 12.39
C MET A 535 40.95 -20.31 12.24
N LEU A 536 41.75 -20.30 13.32
CA LEU A 536 42.99 -19.52 13.40
C LEU A 536 44.18 -20.16 12.67
N THR A 537 44.27 -21.48 12.69
CA THR A 537 45.52 -22.19 12.39
C THR A 537 45.78 -22.40 10.90
N GLY A 538 44.77 -22.21 10.05
CA GLY A 538 44.88 -22.40 8.59
C GLY A 538 45.09 -23.85 8.14
N GLN A 539 45.17 -24.82 9.06
CA GLN A 539 45.40 -26.24 8.74
C GLN A 539 44.13 -26.97 8.21
N ASN A 540 43.15 -26.23 7.71
CA ASN A 540 41.82 -26.73 7.28
C ASN A 540 41.83 -27.61 6.02
N ASN A 541 42.98 -28.14 5.59
CA ASN A 541 43.08 -29.07 4.45
C ASN A 541 42.38 -30.43 4.69
N MET A 542 41.77 -30.65 5.87
CA MET A 542 40.88 -31.78 6.15
C MET A 542 39.42 -31.38 6.46
N ALA A 543 39.03 -30.11 6.28
CA ALA A 543 37.67 -29.64 6.57
C ALA A 543 36.81 -29.58 5.29
N THR A 544 36.33 -30.73 4.81
CA THR A 544 35.34 -30.80 3.72
C THR A 544 34.12 -31.64 4.10
N LYS A 545 33.02 -30.97 4.48
CA LYS A 545 31.67 -31.18 3.90
C LYS A 545 30.70 -30.11 4.38
N TYR A 546 30.86 -28.92 3.81
CA TYR A 546 30.01 -27.73 3.93
C TYR A 546 29.96 -27.03 5.30
N TYR A 547 30.09 -25.70 5.25
CA TYR A 547 29.94 -24.85 6.42
C TYR A 547 28.50 -24.87 6.93
N ASN A 548 28.33 -24.63 8.23
CA ASN A 548 27.02 -24.39 8.81
C ASN A 548 26.84 -22.89 9.12
N VAL A 549 25.60 -22.45 9.31
CA VAL A 549 25.25 -21.05 9.56
C VAL A 549 25.90 -20.52 10.85
N GLU A 550 25.99 -21.33 11.92
CA GLU A 550 26.60 -20.93 13.19
C GLU A 550 28.11 -20.68 13.07
N THR A 551 28.79 -21.54 12.30
CA THR A 551 30.21 -21.44 11.99
C THR A 551 30.52 -20.21 11.14
N LEU A 552 29.72 -19.93 10.10
CA LEU A 552 29.88 -18.72 9.28
C LEU A 552 29.51 -17.44 10.04
N ALA A 553 28.44 -17.47 10.84
CA ALA A 553 28.03 -16.34 11.69
C ALA A 553 29.09 -16.00 12.74
N THR A 554 29.70 -17.02 13.36
CA THR A 554 30.79 -16.85 14.34
C THR A 554 32.04 -16.28 13.66
N TYR A 555 32.40 -16.77 12.47
CA TYR A 555 33.48 -16.17 11.68
C TYR A 555 33.19 -14.69 11.36
N MET A 556 32.00 -14.36 10.87
CA MET A 556 31.63 -12.98 10.55
C MET A 556 31.55 -12.08 11.79
N LYS A 557 31.15 -12.62 12.95
CA LYS A 557 31.17 -11.92 14.24
C LYS A 557 32.59 -11.54 14.66
N ASN A 558 33.56 -12.42 14.43
CA ASN A 558 34.95 -12.30 14.91
C ASN A 558 35.93 -11.67 13.90
N LYS A 559 35.70 -11.83 12.59
CA LYS A 559 36.58 -11.38 11.49
C LYS A 559 35.93 -10.36 10.55
N GLY A 560 34.60 -10.32 10.47
CA GLY A 560 33.87 -9.32 9.69
C GLY A 560 33.90 -7.94 10.36
N LYS A 561 33.85 -6.86 9.56
CA LYS A 561 33.73 -5.49 10.09
C LYS A 561 32.41 -5.32 10.86
N ALA A 562 32.32 -4.29 11.71
CA ALA A 562 31.09 -3.96 12.43
C ALA A 562 29.88 -3.67 11.52
N THR A 563 30.14 -3.23 10.28
CA THR A 563 29.14 -3.00 9.23
C THR A 563 28.80 -4.26 8.41
N ASP A 564 29.62 -5.30 8.50
CA ASP A 564 29.41 -6.54 7.73
C ASP A 564 28.39 -7.43 8.42
N GLY A 565 27.73 -8.30 7.67
CA GLY A 565 26.75 -9.20 8.25
C GLY A 565 26.32 -10.28 7.27
N MET A 566 25.03 -10.54 7.22
CA MET A 566 24.46 -11.71 6.54
C MET A 566 23.34 -11.29 5.59
N MET A 567 23.19 -12.08 4.53
CA MET A 567 22.10 -11.99 3.57
C MET A 567 21.37 -13.33 3.56
N VAL A 568 20.05 -13.31 3.41
CA VAL A 568 19.21 -14.50 3.37
C VAL A 568 18.49 -14.54 2.02
N TRP A 569 18.81 -15.57 1.24
CA TRP A 569 18.18 -15.82 -0.04
C TRP A 569 16.79 -16.44 0.19
N GLN A 570 15.78 -15.63 -0.12
CA GLN A 570 14.34 -15.85 0.06
C GLN A 570 13.83 -15.95 1.50
N VAL A 571 13.44 -14.80 2.05
CA VAL A 571 12.76 -14.69 3.37
C VAL A 571 11.48 -15.55 3.46
N TRP A 572 10.87 -15.88 2.33
CA TRP A 572 9.64 -16.68 2.22
C TRP A 572 9.88 -18.19 2.29
N LYS A 573 11.08 -18.66 1.88
CA LYS A 573 11.50 -20.05 2.11
C LYS A 573 11.59 -20.38 3.61
N GLU A 574 11.68 -19.39 4.51
CA GLU A 574 11.67 -19.64 5.96
C GLU A 574 10.41 -20.39 6.44
N ARG A 575 9.22 -20.21 5.81
CA ARG A 575 7.93 -20.71 6.37
C ARG A 575 6.79 -21.12 5.43
N VAL A 576 6.82 -20.81 4.14
CA VAL A 576 5.55 -20.61 3.39
C VAL A 576 4.73 -21.88 3.05
N HIS A 577 5.25 -23.11 3.18
CA HIS A 577 4.47 -24.31 2.80
C HIS A 577 4.31 -25.44 3.84
N ALA A 578 5.17 -25.50 4.87
CA ALA A 578 5.04 -26.40 6.02
C ALA A 578 5.92 -25.90 7.18
N ALA A 579 5.83 -26.54 8.36
CA ALA A 579 6.92 -26.46 9.32
C ALA A 579 8.22 -26.97 8.65
N PRO A 580 9.36 -26.27 8.80
CA PRO A 580 10.60 -26.71 8.19
C PRO A 580 11.00 -28.11 8.69
N PRO A 581 11.60 -28.96 7.83
CA PRO A 581 12.15 -30.24 8.27
C PRO A 581 13.09 -30.07 9.47
N ALA A 582 13.10 -31.03 10.39
CA ALA A 582 13.98 -30.98 11.56
C ALA A 582 15.46 -30.88 11.11
N GLY A 583 16.14 -29.79 11.50
CA GLY A 583 17.52 -29.51 11.08
C GLY A 583 17.67 -28.71 9.78
N ALA A 584 16.57 -28.20 9.21
CA ALA A 584 16.63 -27.28 8.07
C ALA A 584 17.44 -26.00 8.39
N ALA A 585 17.88 -25.32 7.34
CA ALA A 585 18.67 -24.09 7.42
C ALA A 585 18.01 -22.96 8.23
N SER A 586 16.70 -23.01 8.51
CA SER A 586 15.98 -22.03 9.33
C SER A 586 15.75 -22.43 10.80
N VAL A 587 15.75 -23.73 11.16
CA VAL A 587 15.54 -24.24 12.53
C VAL A 587 16.33 -25.54 12.82
N ASN A 588 17.18 -25.54 13.84
CA ASN A 588 18.07 -26.68 14.16
C ASN A 588 17.40 -27.73 15.07
N SER A 589 18.12 -28.82 15.38
CA SER A 589 17.62 -29.90 16.24
C SER A 589 17.33 -29.48 17.69
N ALA A 590 17.88 -28.36 18.16
CA ALA A 590 17.58 -27.75 19.46
C ALA A 590 16.47 -26.66 19.37
N GLY A 591 15.85 -26.46 18.20
CA GLY A 591 14.83 -25.45 17.97
C GLY A 591 15.35 -24.02 17.76
N GLN A 592 16.67 -23.83 17.65
CA GLN A 592 17.28 -22.52 17.45
C GLN A 592 17.09 -22.05 16.01
N LYS A 593 16.80 -20.75 15.83
CA LYS A 593 16.62 -20.10 14.53
C LYS A 593 17.90 -19.42 14.04
N VAL A 594 18.04 -19.22 12.72
CA VAL A 594 19.11 -18.41 12.10
C VAL A 594 19.31 -17.08 12.84
N CYS A 595 18.25 -16.29 13.03
CA CYS A 595 18.33 -14.98 13.66
C CYS A 595 18.84 -14.99 15.12
N GLN A 596 18.71 -16.11 15.85
CA GLN A 596 19.31 -16.28 17.17
C GLN A 596 20.81 -16.58 17.07
N ILE A 597 21.19 -17.45 16.13
CA ILE A 597 22.58 -17.80 15.81
C ILE A 597 23.36 -16.57 15.32
N LEU A 598 22.72 -15.72 14.52
CA LEU A 598 23.28 -14.43 14.09
C LEU A 598 23.37 -13.39 15.23
N GLY A 599 22.92 -13.72 16.44
CA GLY A 599 23.02 -12.85 17.61
C GLY A 599 22.21 -11.55 17.52
N ILE A 600 21.14 -11.54 16.73
CA ILE A 600 20.38 -10.32 16.46
C ILE A 600 19.54 -9.95 17.69
N THR A 601 19.71 -8.73 18.19
CA THR A 601 19.05 -8.21 19.41
C THR A 601 17.55 -7.97 19.26
N SER A 602 17.03 -8.01 18.04
CA SER A 602 15.60 -7.89 17.74
C SER A 602 14.77 -9.05 18.30
N ASN A 603 13.45 -8.96 18.22
CA ASN A 603 12.55 -10.03 18.64
C ASN A 603 12.56 -11.24 17.68
N CYS A 604 13.58 -12.09 17.80
CA CYS A 604 13.73 -13.34 17.04
C CYS A 604 12.60 -14.37 17.29
N ASN A 605 11.71 -14.14 18.27
CA ASN A 605 10.52 -14.97 18.45
C ASN A 605 9.44 -14.70 17.41
N GLN A 606 9.51 -13.56 16.68
CA GLN A 606 8.59 -13.25 15.59
C GLN A 606 8.46 -14.43 14.60
N SER A 607 7.21 -14.72 14.26
CA SER A 607 6.86 -15.59 13.17
C SER A 607 6.35 -14.76 12.00
N ILE A 608 6.94 -14.97 10.81
CA ILE A 608 6.25 -14.62 9.57
C ILE A 608 4.90 -15.36 9.65
N PRO A 609 3.75 -14.67 9.56
CA PRO A 609 2.45 -15.33 9.63
C PRO A 609 2.30 -16.37 8.54
N ASN A 610 1.40 -17.33 8.73
CA ASN A 610 1.02 -18.25 7.67
C ASN A 610 0.42 -17.41 6.53
N LEU A 611 1.17 -17.27 5.43
CA LEU A 611 0.65 -16.63 4.23
C LEU A 611 -0.54 -17.45 3.71
N PRO A 612 -1.57 -16.80 3.12
CA PRO A 612 -2.62 -17.52 2.43
C PRO A 612 -2.00 -18.47 1.40
N LYS A 613 -2.44 -19.73 1.41
CA LYS A 613 -2.21 -20.61 0.26
C LYS A 613 -3.19 -20.15 -0.83
N TYR A 614 -2.67 -19.34 -1.76
CA TYR A 614 -3.36 -18.92 -2.97
C TYR A 614 -3.54 -20.12 -3.93
#